data_AF-A0A853AAS9-F1
#
_entry.id   AF-A0A853AAS9-F1
#
_cell.length_a   1.000
_cell.length_b   1.000
_cell.length_c   1.000
_cell.angle_alpha   90.00
_cell.angle_beta   90.00
_cell.angle_gamma   90.00
#
_symmetry.space_group_name_H-M   'P 1'
#
loop_
_entity.id
_entity.type
_entity.pdbx_description
1 polymer ?
#
loop_
_entity_poly.entity_id
_entity_poly.type
_entity_poly.pdbx_seq_one_letter_code
_entity_poly.pdbx_strand_id
1 'polypeptide(L)'
;MTIEYITADVVRAALEEHDEIGLLAFCRRYGFDQGREYVITEDGRRYGARVILAAAHGRSPGRGPLLPRQLGTDSEVNALLRREGFEVRKLQPLAWSEVQLVLVCPLLFKNGRNGATDQHSALLRRLPLRAPEDRGRNFRSPYSVQHKLYDLMTRLPDYES
;
A
#
# COMPACT_ATOMS: atom_id res chain seq x y z
N MET A 1 -17.10 18.08 -0.08
CA MET A 1 -16.73 17.20 1.04
C MET A 1 -16.40 18.10 2.22
N THR A 2 -17.13 18.05 3.32
CA THR A 2 -16.89 18.97 4.44
C THR A 2 -15.80 18.39 5.34
N ILE A 3 -14.59 18.89 5.13
CA ILE A 3 -13.34 18.41 5.73
C ILE A 3 -13.06 19.06 7.11
N GLU A 4 -14.02 19.83 7.63
CA GLU A 4 -13.87 20.70 8.80
C GLU A 4 -13.94 19.97 10.15
N TYR A 5 -14.25 18.68 10.18
CA TYR A 5 -14.58 17.96 11.43
C TYR A 5 -13.60 16.83 11.80
N ILE A 6 -12.46 16.77 11.11
CA ILE A 6 -11.40 15.81 11.40
C ILE A 6 -10.40 16.49 12.32
N THR A 7 -10.33 16.00 13.56
CA THR A 7 -9.38 16.43 14.58
C THR A 7 -8.34 15.36 14.83
N ALA A 8 -7.24 15.71 15.50
CA ALA A 8 -6.23 14.74 15.88
C ALA A 8 -6.79 13.57 16.72
N ASP A 9 -7.76 13.81 17.59
CA ASP A 9 -8.30 12.77 18.48
C ASP A 9 -9.09 11.70 17.72
N VAL A 10 -9.92 12.08 16.73
CA VAL A 10 -10.65 11.10 15.92
C VAL A 10 -9.73 10.31 15.00
N VAL A 11 -8.60 10.90 14.59
CA VAL A 11 -7.57 10.19 13.83
C VAL A 11 -6.83 9.20 14.71
N ARG A 12 -6.39 9.58 15.93
CA ARG A 12 -5.74 8.64 16.87
C ARG A 12 -6.66 7.47 17.23
N ALA A 13 -7.94 7.73 17.49
CA ALA A 13 -8.91 6.68 17.74
C ALA A 13 -9.08 5.70 16.56
N ALA A 14 -8.86 6.16 15.32
CA ALA A 14 -8.84 5.29 14.14
C ALA A 14 -7.53 4.49 14.01
N LEU A 15 -6.40 5.05 14.47
CA LEU A 15 -5.11 4.36 14.55
C LEU A 15 -5.14 3.25 15.60
N GLU A 16 -5.72 3.52 16.77
CA GLU A 16 -5.94 2.55 17.85
C GLU A 16 -6.79 1.36 17.37
N GLU A 17 -7.93 1.62 16.71
CA GLU A 17 -8.75 0.53 16.14
C GLU A 17 -7.98 -0.26 15.08
N HIS A 18 -7.17 0.40 14.25
CA HIS A 18 -6.31 -0.29 13.30
C HIS A 18 -5.31 -1.21 14.01
N ASP A 19 -4.74 -0.79 15.13
CA ASP A 19 -3.82 -1.61 15.92
C ASP A 19 -4.52 -2.81 16.58
N GLU A 20 -5.78 -2.65 16.99
CA GLU A 20 -6.59 -3.73 17.57
C GLU A 20 -6.96 -4.81 16.54
N ILE A 21 -7.43 -4.41 15.36
CA ILE A 21 -8.00 -5.37 14.38
C ILE A 21 -7.04 -5.72 13.23
N GLY A 22 -5.98 -4.94 13.08
CA GLY A 22 -4.96 -5.10 12.04
C GLY A 22 -5.42 -4.67 10.65
N LEU A 23 -4.43 -4.46 9.76
CA LEU A 23 -4.61 -3.90 8.42
C LEU A 23 -5.71 -4.57 7.58
N LEU A 24 -5.71 -5.90 7.49
CA LEU A 24 -6.64 -6.62 6.60
C LEU A 24 -8.09 -6.46 7.07
N ALA A 25 -8.35 -6.62 8.37
CA ALA A 25 -9.70 -6.48 8.91
C ALA A 25 -10.15 -5.00 8.84
N PHE A 26 -9.24 -4.06 9.11
CA PHE A 26 -9.50 -2.64 9.04
C PHE A 26 -9.87 -2.18 7.62
N CYS A 27 -9.06 -2.52 6.61
CA CYS A 27 -9.37 -2.24 5.21
C CYS A 27 -10.74 -2.82 4.80
N ARG A 28 -11.01 -4.09 5.16
CA ARG A 28 -12.29 -4.73 4.87
C ARG A 28 -13.49 -4.03 5.54
N ARG A 29 -13.34 -3.62 6.80
CA ARG A 29 -14.39 -2.92 7.57
C ARG A 29 -14.79 -1.59 6.93
N TYR A 30 -13.82 -0.86 6.39
CA TYR A 30 -14.05 0.46 5.77
C TYR A 30 -14.19 0.41 4.24
N GLY A 31 -14.16 -0.77 3.62
CA GLY A 31 -14.36 -0.93 2.18
C GLY A 31 -13.16 -0.51 1.33
N PHE A 32 -11.95 -0.62 1.87
CA PHE A 32 -10.70 -0.31 1.17
C PHE A 32 -9.96 -1.59 0.76
N ASP A 33 -9.17 -1.47 -0.31
CA ASP A 33 -8.11 -2.44 -0.58
C ASP A 33 -6.93 -2.24 0.41
N GLN A 34 -6.00 -3.18 0.43
CA GLN A 34 -4.79 -3.08 1.26
C GLN A 34 -3.69 -2.21 0.64
N GLY A 35 -3.90 -1.77 -0.60
CA GLY A 35 -2.92 -1.03 -1.37
C GLY A 35 -2.88 0.43 -0.93
N ARG A 36 -1.69 0.87 -0.49
CA ARG A 36 -1.49 2.25 -0.03
C ARG A 36 -0.30 2.90 -0.70
N GLU A 37 -0.50 4.15 -1.07
CA GLU A 37 0.55 5.00 -1.62
C GLU A 37 1.10 5.96 -0.56
N TYR A 38 0.24 6.44 0.35
CA TYR A 38 0.61 7.30 1.47
C TYR A 38 0.26 6.64 2.80
N VAL A 39 1.15 6.80 3.77
CA VAL A 39 1.00 6.32 5.14
C VAL A 39 1.20 7.41 6.15
N ILE A 40 0.46 7.34 7.25
CA ILE A 40 0.81 8.00 8.50
C ILE A 40 1.92 7.18 9.16
N THR A 41 2.95 7.85 9.66
CA THR A 41 4.02 7.23 10.48
C THR A 41 3.90 7.71 11.92
N GLU A 42 3.63 6.79 12.82
CA GLU A 42 3.53 7.04 14.27
C GLU A 42 4.11 5.83 15.01
N ASP A 43 4.95 6.06 16.02
CA ASP A 43 5.60 5.03 16.84
C ASP A 43 6.23 3.86 16.06
N GLY A 44 6.87 4.19 14.92
CA GLY A 44 7.51 3.20 14.03
C GLY A 44 6.53 2.35 13.21
N ARG A 45 5.22 2.55 13.39
CA ARG A 45 4.15 1.89 12.63
C ARG A 45 3.75 2.72 11.41
N ARG A 46 3.06 2.07 10.48
CA ARG A 46 2.61 2.65 9.21
C ARG A 46 1.15 2.36 8.96
N TYR A 47 0.35 3.40 8.78
CA TYR A 47 -1.10 3.31 8.64
C TYR A 47 -1.56 3.93 7.33
N GLY A 48 -2.46 3.29 6.58
CA GLY A 48 -2.90 3.84 5.29
C GLY A 48 -3.65 5.16 5.44
N ALA A 49 -3.10 6.26 4.90
CA ALA A 49 -3.62 7.61 5.13
C ALA A 49 -5.12 7.76 4.76
N ARG A 50 -5.53 7.22 3.61
CA ARG A 50 -6.93 7.28 3.15
C ARG A 50 -7.89 6.49 4.04
N VAL A 51 -7.54 5.25 4.39
CA VAL A 51 -8.43 4.39 5.18
C VAL A 51 -8.56 4.90 6.62
N ILE A 52 -7.48 5.42 7.21
CA ILE A 52 -7.52 6.08 8.51
C ILE A 52 -8.41 7.31 8.46
N LEU A 53 -8.25 8.18 7.46
CA LEU A 53 -9.10 9.37 7.35
C LEU A 53 -10.59 9.02 7.19
N ALA A 54 -10.88 8.01 6.37
CA ALA A 54 -12.23 7.51 6.19
C ALA A 54 -12.86 7.00 7.49
N ALA A 55 -12.10 6.24 8.28
CA ALA A 55 -12.52 5.76 9.59
C ALA A 55 -12.72 6.91 10.58
N ALA A 56 -11.77 7.84 10.64
CA ALA A 56 -11.80 9.02 11.51
C ALA A 56 -13.04 9.90 11.26
N HIS A 57 -13.44 10.07 9.99
CA HIS A 57 -14.68 10.80 9.67
C HIS A 57 -15.93 10.17 10.28
N GLY A 58 -15.98 8.84 10.38
CA GLY A 58 -17.09 8.13 11.04
C GLY A 58 -17.07 8.19 12.56
N ARG A 59 -15.99 8.72 13.15
CA ARG A 59 -15.86 8.96 14.59
C ARG A 59 -16.22 10.40 14.97
N SER A 60 -16.36 11.29 13.99
CA SER A 60 -16.86 12.64 14.19
C SER A 60 -18.37 12.64 14.51
N PRO A 61 -18.86 13.55 15.38
CA PRO A 61 -20.27 13.59 15.78
C PRO A 61 -21.24 13.67 14.58
N GLY A 62 -22.24 12.79 14.56
CA GLY A 62 -23.30 12.76 13.54
C GLY A 62 -22.85 12.31 12.16
N ARG A 63 -21.67 11.70 12.02
CA ARG A 63 -21.09 11.29 10.72
C ARG A 63 -20.82 9.79 10.67
N GLY A 64 -20.89 9.23 9.47
CA GLY A 64 -20.48 7.86 9.17
C GLY A 64 -19.12 7.81 8.46
N PRO A 65 -18.44 6.65 8.41
CA PRO A 65 -17.18 6.52 7.70
C PRO A 65 -17.32 6.86 6.21
N LEU A 66 -16.26 7.39 5.60
CA LEU A 66 -16.25 7.67 4.17
C LEU A 66 -15.86 6.43 3.36
N LEU A 67 -16.55 6.20 2.24
CA LEU A 67 -16.14 5.22 1.24
C LEU A 67 -14.94 5.78 0.43
N PRO A 68 -14.13 4.90 -0.21
CA PRO A 68 -12.99 5.33 -1.02
C PRO A 68 -13.33 6.38 -2.09
N ARG A 69 -14.52 6.28 -2.68
CA ARG A 69 -15.06 7.18 -3.72
C ARG A 69 -15.55 8.55 -3.19
N GLN A 70 -15.76 8.67 -1.88
CA GLN A 70 -16.22 9.91 -1.23
C GLN A 70 -15.04 10.75 -0.73
N LEU A 71 -13.86 10.14 -0.59
CA LEU A 71 -12.62 10.83 -0.30
C LEU A 71 -12.15 11.63 -1.51
N GLY A 72 -11.58 12.80 -1.24
CA GLY A 72 -10.87 13.59 -2.24
C GLY A 72 -9.57 12.95 -2.71
N THR A 73 -8.74 13.78 -3.34
CA THR A 73 -7.41 13.42 -3.83
C THR A 73 -6.46 13.08 -2.67
N ASP A 74 -5.40 12.32 -2.96
CA ASP A 74 -4.38 12.02 -1.96
C ASP A 74 -3.72 13.30 -1.41
N SER A 75 -3.59 14.34 -2.23
CA SER A 75 -3.05 15.63 -1.79
C SER A 75 -3.92 16.28 -0.71
N GLU A 76 -5.24 16.30 -0.89
CA GLU A 76 -6.19 16.85 0.08
C GLU A 76 -6.20 16.04 1.38
N VAL A 77 -6.23 14.71 1.27
CA VAL A 77 -6.17 13.79 2.41
C VAL A 77 -4.88 14.01 3.21
N ASN A 78 -3.74 14.06 2.53
CA ASN A 78 -2.43 14.23 3.17
C ASN A 78 -2.28 15.62 3.80
N ALA A 79 -2.76 16.67 3.14
CA ALA A 79 -2.71 18.04 3.66
C ALA A 79 -3.52 18.16 4.96
N LEU A 80 -4.70 17.54 5.00
CA LEU A 80 -5.54 17.52 6.19
C LEU A 80 -4.87 16.79 7.35
N LEU A 81 -4.39 15.56 7.13
CA LEU A 81 -3.72 14.79 8.18
C LEU A 81 -2.48 15.52 8.72
N ARG A 82 -1.69 16.17 7.85
CA ARG A 82 -0.56 16.99 8.27
C ARG A 82 -0.97 18.21 9.08
N ARG A 83 -2.10 18.85 8.73
CA ARG A 83 -2.65 19.98 9.49
C ARG A 83 -3.03 19.56 10.91
N GLU A 84 -3.55 18.35 11.07
CA GLU A 84 -3.88 17.77 12.39
C GLU A 84 -2.65 17.19 13.13
N GLY A 85 -1.44 17.41 12.61
CA GLY A 85 -0.18 17.07 13.29
C GLY A 85 0.42 15.71 12.94
N PHE A 86 -0.14 14.97 11.99
CA PHE A 86 0.38 13.66 11.61
C PHE A 86 1.47 13.74 10.54
N GLU A 87 2.51 12.92 10.71
CA GLU A 87 3.51 12.74 9.69
C GLU A 87 3.00 11.81 8.59
N VAL A 88 2.82 12.36 7.37
CA VAL A 88 2.36 11.59 6.21
C VAL A 88 3.46 11.43 5.17
N ARG A 89 3.89 10.19 4.92
CA ARG A 89 4.94 9.83 3.98
C ARG A 89 4.41 9.03 2.80
N LYS A 90 4.99 9.22 1.62
CA LYS A 90 4.79 8.32 0.48
C LYS A 90 5.52 7.01 0.76
N LEU A 91 4.84 5.88 0.58
CA LEU A 91 5.49 4.58 0.60
C LEU A 91 6.37 4.45 -0.63
N GLN A 92 7.67 4.34 -0.39
CA GLN A 92 8.63 4.06 -1.44
C GLN A 92 8.43 2.63 -1.94
N PRO A 93 8.52 2.40 -3.27
CA PRO A 93 8.55 1.04 -3.81
C PRO A 93 9.65 0.24 -3.13
N LEU A 94 9.27 -0.86 -2.48
CA LEU A 94 10.23 -1.71 -1.78
C LEU A 94 11.23 -2.29 -2.78
N ALA A 95 12.52 -2.09 -2.47
CA ALA A 95 13.63 -2.68 -3.20
C ALA A 95 13.42 -4.20 -3.37
N TRP A 96 13.90 -4.73 -4.49
CA TRP A 96 13.90 -6.16 -4.72
C TRP A 96 15.00 -6.78 -3.87
N SER A 97 14.62 -7.71 -2.98
CA SER A 97 15.60 -8.51 -2.25
C SER A 97 16.23 -9.55 -3.18
N GLU A 98 17.46 -9.98 -2.87
CA GLU A 98 18.14 -11.06 -3.58
C GLU A 98 17.27 -12.33 -3.64
N VAL A 99 16.63 -12.71 -2.53
CA VAL A 99 15.72 -13.86 -2.47
C VAL A 99 14.57 -13.72 -3.48
N GLN A 100 13.96 -12.53 -3.58
CA GLN A 100 12.90 -12.31 -4.57
C GLN A 100 13.43 -12.37 -6.00
N LEU A 101 14.63 -11.85 -6.25
CA LEU A 101 15.28 -11.92 -7.56
C LEU A 101 15.54 -13.37 -7.95
N VAL A 102 16.18 -14.15 -7.07
CA VAL A 102 16.44 -15.59 -7.28
C VAL A 102 15.16 -16.36 -7.57
N LEU A 103 14.04 -16.04 -6.90
CA LEU A 103 12.76 -16.71 -7.14
C LEU A 103 12.10 -16.35 -8.48
N VAL A 104 12.31 -15.14 -9.00
CA VAL A 104 11.73 -14.72 -10.28
C VAL A 104 12.64 -14.97 -11.47
N CYS A 105 13.96 -15.06 -11.27
CA CYS A 105 14.94 -15.28 -12.35
C CYS A 105 14.64 -16.53 -13.20
N PRO A 106 14.26 -17.70 -12.64
CA PRO A 106 13.90 -18.87 -13.45
C PRO A 106 12.77 -18.63 -14.45
N LEU A 107 11.91 -17.63 -14.21
CA LEU A 107 10.80 -17.29 -15.08
C LEU A 107 11.26 -16.65 -16.40
N LEU A 108 12.41 -15.97 -16.38
CA LEU A 108 13.03 -15.44 -17.61
C LEU A 108 13.34 -16.59 -18.59
N PHE A 109 13.69 -17.77 -18.07
CA PHE A 109 14.18 -18.89 -18.86
C PHE A 109 13.10 -19.96 -19.14
N LYS A 110 12.14 -20.16 -18.23
CA LYS A 110 11.15 -21.26 -18.35
C LYS A 110 10.02 -21.02 -19.36
N ASN A 111 9.70 -19.77 -19.70
CA ASN A 111 8.53 -19.44 -20.53
C ASN A 111 8.89 -18.71 -21.84
N GLY A 112 10.10 -18.89 -22.38
CA GLY A 112 10.54 -18.16 -23.57
C GLY A 112 10.49 -16.63 -23.39
N ARG A 113 10.79 -16.15 -22.17
CA ARG A 113 10.75 -14.73 -21.79
C ARG A 113 9.34 -14.07 -21.84
N ASN A 114 8.25 -14.83 -21.90
CA ASN A 114 6.85 -14.31 -21.97
C ASN A 114 6.32 -13.60 -20.69
N GLY A 115 7.20 -13.07 -19.84
CA GLY A 115 6.83 -12.18 -18.73
C GLY A 115 6.22 -12.87 -17.51
N ALA A 116 5.79 -12.04 -16.56
CA ALA A 116 5.26 -12.48 -15.27
C ALA A 116 3.78 -12.86 -15.37
N THR A 117 3.42 -14.03 -14.86
CA THR A 117 2.01 -14.42 -14.65
C THR A 117 1.48 -14.02 -13.26
N ASP A 118 0.15 -14.01 -13.11
CA ASP A 118 -0.53 -13.76 -11.83
C ASP A 118 -0.09 -14.70 -10.70
N GLN A 119 0.25 -15.94 -11.03
CA GLN A 119 0.73 -16.93 -10.06
C GLN A 119 2.05 -16.48 -9.39
N HIS A 120 2.95 -15.83 -10.13
CA HIS A 120 4.23 -15.34 -9.58
C HIS A 120 4.03 -14.15 -8.66
N SER A 121 3.18 -13.22 -9.09
CA SER A 121 2.73 -12.10 -8.25
C SER A 121 2.11 -12.61 -6.94
N ALA A 122 1.23 -13.61 -7.02
CA ALA A 122 0.63 -14.24 -5.85
C ALA A 122 1.68 -14.90 -4.93
N LEU A 123 2.64 -15.64 -5.49
CA LEU A 123 3.71 -16.27 -4.72
C LEU A 123 4.58 -15.22 -4.00
N LEU A 124 5.05 -14.19 -4.70
CA LEU A 124 5.90 -13.14 -4.15
C LEU A 124 5.21 -12.35 -3.02
N ARG A 125 3.89 -12.17 -3.11
CA ARG A 125 3.09 -11.51 -2.06
C ARG A 125 2.90 -12.37 -0.81
N ARG A 126 3.01 -13.70 -0.93
CA ARG A 126 2.89 -14.64 0.20
C ARG A 126 4.20 -14.81 0.97
N LEU A 127 5.35 -14.43 0.40
CA LEU A 127 6.64 -14.53 1.08
C LEU A 127 6.68 -13.61 2.31
N PRO A 128 7.12 -14.11 3.49
CA PRO A 128 7.17 -13.35 4.73
C PRO A 128 8.42 -12.43 4.81
N LEU A 129 8.80 -11.79 3.70
CA LEU A 129 10.04 -11.00 3.63
C LEU A 129 9.90 -9.59 4.24
N ARG A 130 8.68 -9.08 4.33
CA ARG A 130 8.32 -7.79 4.94
C ARG A 130 6.92 -7.82 5.52
N ALA A 131 6.71 -7.02 6.56
CA ALA A 131 5.41 -6.85 7.19
C ALA A 131 4.40 -6.27 6.19
N PRO A 132 3.10 -6.65 6.28
CA PRO A 132 2.06 -6.08 5.44
C PRO A 132 2.05 -4.55 5.45
N GLU A 133 2.41 -3.89 6.58
CA GLU A 133 2.46 -2.42 6.74
C GLU A 133 3.50 -1.70 5.84
N ASP A 134 4.49 -2.43 5.33
CA ASP A 134 5.53 -1.87 4.46
C ASP A 134 5.19 -1.98 2.97
N ARG A 135 4.17 -2.75 2.64
CA ARG A 135 3.83 -3.09 1.27
C ARG A 135 2.99 -1.96 0.65
N GLY A 136 3.59 -1.22 -0.29
CA GLY A 136 2.88 -0.21 -1.06
C GLY A 136 1.85 -0.79 -2.03
N ARG A 137 1.02 0.08 -2.63
CA ARG A 137 -0.06 -0.26 -3.58
C ARG A 137 0.34 -1.29 -4.64
N ASN A 138 1.52 -1.10 -5.24
CA ASN A 138 2.02 -1.94 -6.33
C ASN A 138 2.97 -3.04 -5.86
N PHE A 139 2.99 -3.38 -4.56
CA PHE A 139 3.89 -4.40 -4.05
C PHE A 139 3.68 -5.74 -4.76
N ARG A 140 4.68 -6.09 -5.58
CA ARG A 140 4.76 -7.33 -6.38
C ARG A 140 3.47 -7.59 -7.16
N SER A 141 2.83 -6.53 -7.68
CA SER A 141 1.74 -6.66 -8.66
C SER A 141 2.23 -7.29 -9.96
N PRO A 142 1.35 -7.93 -10.76
CA PRO A 142 1.75 -8.52 -12.04
C PRO A 142 2.55 -7.53 -12.90
N TYR A 143 2.06 -6.28 -12.99
CA TYR A 143 2.76 -5.17 -13.63
C TYR A 143 4.17 -4.92 -13.05
N SER A 144 4.30 -4.77 -11.72
CA SER A 144 5.61 -4.49 -11.10
C SER A 144 6.60 -5.65 -11.28
N VAL A 145 6.11 -6.89 -11.30
CA VAL A 145 6.93 -8.09 -11.51
C VAL A 145 7.36 -8.17 -12.97
N GLN A 146 6.43 -7.96 -13.91
CA GLN A 146 6.73 -7.92 -15.34
C GLN A 146 7.74 -6.82 -15.66
N HIS A 147 7.56 -5.61 -15.13
CA HIS A 147 8.49 -4.51 -15.31
C HIS A 147 9.89 -4.86 -14.75
N LYS A 148 9.96 -5.57 -13.61
CA LYS A 148 11.26 -6.00 -13.09
C LYS A 148 11.90 -7.09 -13.95
N LEU A 149 11.12 -8.05 -14.42
CA LEU A 149 11.62 -9.09 -15.34
C LEU A 149 12.14 -8.48 -16.63
N TYR A 150 11.42 -7.51 -17.20
CA TYR A 150 11.87 -6.77 -18.38
C TYR A 150 13.20 -6.03 -18.11
N ASP A 151 13.29 -5.31 -16.99
CA ASP A 151 14.52 -4.62 -16.55
C ASP A 151 15.71 -5.56 -16.28
N LEU A 152 15.47 -6.82 -15.92
CA LEU A 152 16.51 -7.83 -15.80
C LEU A 152 16.90 -8.39 -17.17
N MET A 153 15.90 -8.67 -18.00
CA MET A 153 16.06 -9.24 -19.34
C MET A 153 16.91 -8.33 -20.23
N THR A 154 16.67 -7.01 -20.22
CA THR A 154 17.43 -6.03 -21.01
C THR A 154 18.89 -5.87 -20.57
N ARG A 155 19.27 -6.44 -19.43
CA ARG A 155 20.66 -6.47 -18.94
C ARG A 155 21.38 -7.78 -19.25
N LEU A 156 20.70 -8.76 -19.84
CA LEU A 156 21.33 -10.02 -20.23
C LEU A 156 22.19 -9.82 -21.49
N PRO A 157 23.36 -10.48 -21.60
CA PRO A 157 24.25 -10.32 -22.75
C PRO A 157 23.63 -10.75 -24.09
N ASP A 158 22.65 -11.64 -24.06
CA ASP A 158 21.95 -12.25 -25.19
C ASP A 158 20.53 -11.68 -25.39
N TYR A 159 20.31 -10.43 -24.96
CA TYR A 159 19.08 -9.71 -25.25
C TYR A 159 19.13 -9.12 -26.66
N GLU A 160 18.27 -9.62 -27.55
CA GLU A 160 18.01 -9.00 -28.86
C GLU A 160 16.73 -8.18 -28.77
N SER A 161 16.80 -6.92 -29.24
CA SER A 161 15.75 -5.89 -29.14
C SER A 161 14.61 -6.07 -30.14
#